data_AF-A0A935WRA7-F1
#
_entry.id   AF-A0A935WRA7-F1
#
_cell.length_a   1.000
_cell.length_b   1.000
_cell.length_c   1.000
_cell.angle_alpha   90.00
_cell.angle_beta   90.00
_cell.angle_gamma   90.00
#
_symmetry.space_group_name_H-M   'P 1'
#
loop_
_entity.id
_entity.type
_entity.pdbx_description
1 polymer ?
#
loop_
_entity_poly.entity_id
_entity_poly.type
_entity_poly.pdbx_seq_one_letter_code
_entity_poly.pdbx_strand_id
1 'polypeptide(L)'
;MTWSRAFLGVRLATAVAVSMAVLAPGSAPAAAESESGGSTWTLDNLGAALKDRSYAEILDRALDVPATNRTDAWRSAVAEAAAAVIRKMTPAEKKPLSVVDRAAELVTRFEFLESAPAFAAARGEVIVAALRRCWDADDQRCLRGLEVHTKTLSGKAALDAAKVLQRGSPAWSAASFIKQAVSGTPDLCKEALVSKVALSALGTPEDQTFAADARRVAFELCWDDLKPALKAGMVGASNAYLKNACKSMREKKALSELQDEICREEDL
;
A
#
# COMPACT_ATOMS: atom_id res chain seq x y z
N MET A 1 -1.18 -12.87 0.90
CA MET A 1 -2.31 -13.01 -0.05
C MET A 1 -1.89 -14.00 -1.13
N THR A 2 -2.35 -15.25 -1.06
CA THR A 2 -1.99 -16.30 -2.04
C THR A 2 -2.93 -16.23 -3.23
N TRP A 3 -2.52 -15.50 -4.27
CA TRP A 3 -3.17 -15.52 -5.58
C TRP A 3 -2.86 -16.85 -6.28
N SER A 4 -3.56 -17.92 -5.91
CA SER A 4 -3.43 -19.23 -6.56
C SER A 4 -4.36 -19.30 -7.77
N ARG A 5 -3.85 -18.91 -8.94
CA ARG A 5 -4.28 -19.54 -10.19
C ARG A 5 -3.36 -20.74 -10.43
N ALA A 6 -3.96 -21.92 -10.52
CA ALA A 6 -3.27 -23.18 -10.75
C ALA A 6 -2.49 -23.15 -12.08
N PHE A 7 -1.18 -23.41 -12.06
CA PHE A 7 -0.42 -23.79 -13.25
C PHE A 7 0.74 -24.73 -12.91
N LEU A 8 0.89 -25.75 -13.76
CA LEU A 8 1.80 -26.88 -13.68
C LEU A 8 3.27 -26.48 -13.56
N GLY A 9 4.01 -27.30 -12.81
CA GLY A 9 5.43 -27.16 -12.59
C GLY A 9 6.27 -27.41 -13.85
N VAL A 10 7.24 -26.54 -14.05
CA VAL A 10 8.44 -26.81 -14.85
C VAL A 10 9.63 -26.45 -13.96
N ARG A 11 10.38 -27.48 -13.54
CA ARG A 11 11.67 -27.32 -12.85
C ARG A 11 12.76 -27.20 -13.91
N LEU A 12 13.42 -26.05 -13.99
CA LEU A 12 14.71 -25.91 -14.67
C LEU A 12 15.80 -25.74 -13.61
N ALA A 13 16.67 -26.75 -13.52
CA ALA A 13 17.92 -26.69 -12.77
C ALA A 13 18.91 -25.81 -13.54
N THR A 14 19.54 -24.86 -12.87
CA THR A 14 20.62 -24.05 -13.45
C THR A 14 21.89 -24.33 -12.65
N ALA A 15 22.92 -24.81 -13.33
CA ALA A 15 24.25 -25.06 -12.78
C ALA A 15 24.99 -23.73 -12.56
N VAL A 16 25.60 -23.56 -11.39
CA VAL A 16 26.47 -22.42 -11.07
C VAL A 16 27.92 -22.83 -11.30
N ALA A 17 28.57 -22.21 -12.27
CA ALA A 17 30.02 -22.29 -12.45
C ALA A 17 30.69 -21.29 -11.51
N VAL A 18 31.59 -21.81 -10.65
CA VAL A 18 32.43 -21.01 -9.75
C VAL A 18 33.73 -20.68 -10.50
N SER A 19 33.93 -19.41 -10.84
CA SER A 19 35.22 -18.91 -11.30
C SER A 19 35.94 -18.22 -10.13
N MET A 20 36.98 -18.88 -9.61
CA MET A 20 37.96 -18.26 -8.72
C MET A 20 38.93 -17.41 -9.54
N ALA A 21 38.91 -16.10 -9.31
CA ALA A 21 39.96 -15.20 -9.76
C ALA A 21 40.79 -14.76 -8.53
N VAL A 22 42.04 -15.22 -8.49
CA VAL A 22 43.09 -14.77 -7.58
C VAL A 22 43.75 -13.55 -8.21
N LEU A 23 43.76 -12.40 -7.52
CA LEU A 23 44.63 -11.27 -7.87
C LEU A 23 45.25 -10.63 -6.63
N ALA A 24 46.50 -10.22 -6.84
CA ALA A 24 47.59 -9.95 -5.90
C ALA A 24 47.46 -8.65 -5.07
N PRO A 25 48.24 -8.50 -3.97
CA PRO A 25 48.30 -7.29 -3.17
C PRO A 25 49.08 -6.17 -3.90
N GLY A 26 48.35 -5.15 -4.35
CA GLY A 26 48.91 -3.91 -4.90
C GLY A 26 49.06 -2.84 -3.82
N SER A 27 50.24 -2.24 -3.79
CA SER A 27 50.74 -1.23 -2.86
C SER A 27 49.83 -0.01 -2.68
N ALA A 28 49.59 0.37 -1.43
CA ALA A 28 48.85 1.57 -1.05
C ALA A 28 49.67 2.84 -1.31
N PRO A 29 49.15 3.84 -2.05
CA PRO A 29 49.66 5.19 -1.99
C PRO A 29 49.16 5.87 -0.71
N ALA A 30 50.03 6.66 -0.09
CA ALA A 30 49.74 7.47 1.08
C ALA A 30 48.50 8.34 0.86
N ALA A 31 47.55 8.24 1.79
CA ALA A 31 46.40 9.12 1.86
C ALA A 31 46.90 10.56 2.12
N ALA A 32 46.81 11.39 1.10
CA ALA A 32 46.70 12.83 1.31
C ALA A 32 45.33 13.05 1.96
N GLU A 33 45.34 13.44 3.23
CA GLU A 33 44.17 14.02 3.89
C GLU A 33 43.82 15.30 3.13
N SER A 34 42.96 15.18 2.12
CA SER A 34 42.18 16.32 1.67
C SER A 34 41.24 16.64 2.83
N GLU A 35 41.55 17.69 3.58
CA GLU A 35 40.53 18.47 4.28
C GLU A 35 39.54 18.94 3.20
N SER A 36 38.57 18.08 2.86
CA SER A 36 37.39 18.54 2.16
C SER A 36 36.72 19.47 3.16
N GLY A 37 36.89 20.78 2.97
CA GLY A 37 36.02 21.79 3.55
C GLY A 37 34.62 21.52 3.03
N GLY A 38 33.97 20.49 3.59
CA GLY A 38 32.61 20.13 3.32
C GLY A 38 31.79 21.29 3.79
N SER A 39 31.33 22.12 2.86
CA SER A 39 30.50 23.27 3.17
C SER A 39 29.27 22.76 3.92
N THR A 40 29.23 22.99 5.23
CA THR A 40 28.08 22.63 6.07
C THR A 40 26.84 23.28 5.48
N TRP A 41 25.88 22.47 5.04
CA TRP A 41 24.62 22.97 4.53
C TRP A 41 23.75 23.49 5.68
N THR A 42 23.05 24.58 5.42
CA THR A 42 22.13 25.22 6.38
C THR A 42 20.67 25.06 5.95
N LEU A 43 19.73 25.42 6.83
CA LEU A 43 18.32 25.47 6.49
C LEU A 43 18.03 26.49 5.37
N ASP A 44 18.79 27.58 5.30
CA ASP A 44 18.66 28.57 4.24
C ASP A 44 19.07 28.00 2.88
N ASN A 45 20.11 27.15 2.85
CA ASN A 45 20.49 26.44 1.62
C ASN A 45 19.38 25.48 1.15
N LEU A 46 18.77 24.73 2.07
CA LEU A 46 17.61 23.89 1.76
C LEU A 46 16.43 24.72 1.23
N GLY A 47 16.13 25.84 1.88
CA GLY A 47 15.05 26.74 1.46
C GLY A 47 15.29 27.33 0.07
N ALA A 48 16.53 27.71 -0.26
CA ALA A 48 16.91 28.19 -1.58
C ALA A 48 16.77 27.09 -2.65
N ALA A 49 17.35 25.91 -2.40
CA ALA A 49 17.26 24.79 -3.33
C ALA A 49 15.81 24.32 -3.54
N LEU A 50 14.95 24.44 -2.52
CA LEU A 50 13.53 24.12 -2.64
C LEU A 50 12.81 25.08 -3.60
N LYS A 51 13.11 26.38 -3.51
CA LYS A 51 12.59 27.40 -4.45
C LYS A 51 13.05 27.12 -5.88
N ASP A 52 14.30 26.70 -6.05
CA ASP A 52 14.88 26.36 -7.35
C ASP A 52 14.46 24.98 -7.86
N ARG A 53 13.69 24.22 -7.06
CA ARG A 53 13.23 22.85 -7.36
C ARG A 53 14.38 21.87 -7.59
N SER A 54 15.53 22.11 -6.96
CA SER A 54 16.72 21.25 -6.96
C SER A 54 16.54 20.06 -6.02
N TYR A 55 15.47 19.29 -6.21
CA TYR A 55 15.03 18.27 -5.26
C TYR A 55 16.05 17.13 -5.06
N ALA A 56 16.79 16.75 -6.10
CA ALA A 56 17.84 15.73 -5.96
C ALA A 56 18.96 16.21 -5.04
N GLU A 57 19.42 17.46 -5.23
CA GLU A 57 20.44 18.08 -4.40
C GLU A 57 20.00 18.20 -2.94
N ILE A 58 18.74 18.60 -2.70
CA ILE A 58 18.16 18.63 -1.35
C ILE A 58 18.32 17.27 -0.67
N LEU A 59 17.97 16.17 -1.34
CA LEU A 59 18.05 14.84 -0.74
C LEU A 59 19.50 14.40 -0.52
N ASP A 60 20.41 14.76 -1.40
CA ASP A 60 21.82 14.42 -1.27
C ASP A 60 22.48 15.17 -0.11
N ARG A 61 22.14 16.46 0.06
CA ARG A 61 22.70 17.37 1.06
C ARG A 61 21.91 17.43 2.37
N ALA A 62 20.73 16.80 2.46
CA ALA A 62 19.87 16.89 3.64
C ALA A 62 20.57 16.48 4.95
N LEU A 63 21.48 15.49 4.88
CA LEU A 63 22.21 15.00 6.05
C LEU A 63 23.43 15.86 6.41
N ASP A 64 23.87 16.75 5.52
CA ASP A 64 24.95 17.72 5.77
C ASP A 64 24.49 18.82 6.75
N VAL A 65 23.17 18.99 6.94
CA VAL A 65 22.61 19.83 8.02
C VAL A 65 22.86 19.14 9.36
N PRO A 66 23.50 19.81 10.34
CA PRO A 66 23.73 19.24 11.67
C PRO A 66 22.45 18.73 12.32
N ALA A 67 22.52 17.59 13.01
CA ALA A 67 21.35 16.96 13.63
C ALA A 67 20.58 17.90 14.57
N THR A 68 21.29 18.78 15.29
CA THR A 68 20.71 19.81 16.18
C THR A 68 19.85 20.84 15.44
N ASN A 69 20.05 20.99 14.12
CA ASN A 69 19.38 21.98 13.28
C ASN A 69 18.30 21.35 12.39
N ARG A 70 18.05 20.04 12.49
CA ARG A 70 17.02 19.32 11.70
C ARG A 70 15.63 19.50 12.30
N THR A 71 15.10 20.71 12.15
CA THR A 71 13.78 21.12 12.63
C THR A 71 12.63 20.61 11.74
N ASP A 72 11.40 20.99 12.04
CA ASP A 72 10.25 20.69 11.17
C ASP A 72 10.36 21.32 9.79
N ALA A 73 11.02 22.48 9.67
CA ALA A 73 11.30 23.10 8.37
C ALA A 73 12.21 22.20 7.51
N TRP A 74 13.23 21.60 8.12
CA TRP A 74 14.08 20.60 7.47
C TRP A 74 13.26 19.38 7.03
N ARG A 75 12.44 18.82 7.93
CA ARG A 75 11.59 17.65 7.63
C ARG A 75 10.65 17.94 6.46
N SER A 76 10.02 19.11 6.46
CA SER A 76 9.12 19.54 5.41
C SER A 76 9.83 19.65 4.05
N ALA A 77 11.00 20.30 4.01
CA ALA A 77 11.78 20.45 2.78
C ALA A 77 12.23 19.09 2.20
N VAL A 78 12.70 18.18 3.07
CA VAL A 78 13.11 16.83 2.67
C VAL A 78 11.91 16.01 2.19
N ALA A 79 10.76 16.10 2.87
CA ALA A 79 9.53 15.41 2.46
C ALA A 79 9.00 15.89 1.10
N GLU A 80 9.02 17.20 0.87
CA GLU A 80 8.62 17.79 -0.41
C GLU A 80 9.57 17.36 -1.54
N ALA A 81 10.88 17.43 -1.31
CA ALA A 81 11.88 16.99 -2.27
C ALA A 81 11.76 15.50 -2.60
N ALA A 82 11.61 14.65 -1.57
CA ALA A 82 11.42 13.22 -1.73
C ALA A 82 10.16 12.90 -2.55
N ALA A 83 9.04 13.57 -2.24
CA ALA A 83 7.78 13.43 -2.97
C ALA A 83 7.92 13.85 -4.44
N ALA A 84 8.59 14.98 -4.70
CA ALA A 84 8.80 15.48 -6.05
C ALA A 84 9.73 14.59 -6.88
N VAL A 85 10.78 14.03 -6.27
CA VAL A 85 11.69 13.08 -6.95
C VAL A 85 10.93 11.85 -7.40
N ILE A 86 10.22 11.15 -6.50
CA ILE A 86 9.53 9.90 -6.89
C ILE A 86 8.40 10.12 -7.89
N ARG A 87 7.73 11.29 -7.87
CA ARG A 87 6.70 11.64 -8.86
C ARG A 87 7.24 11.88 -10.27
N LYS A 88 8.46 12.43 -10.38
CA LYS A 88 9.11 12.71 -11.67
C LYS A 88 9.80 11.48 -12.26
N MET A 89 10.06 10.46 -11.45
CA MET A 89 10.70 9.25 -11.92
C MET A 89 9.77 8.40 -12.78
N THR A 90 10.30 7.92 -13.89
CA THR A 90 9.68 6.87 -14.70
C THR A 90 10.28 5.51 -14.31
N PRO A 91 9.48 4.45 -14.20
CA PRO A 91 10.01 3.11 -13.98
C PRO A 91 10.91 2.70 -15.15
N ALA A 92 12.03 2.03 -14.85
CA ALA A 92 12.86 1.45 -15.90
C ALA A 92 12.16 0.22 -16.51
N GLU A 93 12.29 0.00 -17.81
CA GLU A 93 11.63 -1.10 -18.54
C GLU A 93 11.89 -2.47 -17.88
N LYS A 94 13.14 -2.74 -17.49
CA LYS A 94 13.55 -4.00 -16.83
C LYS A 94 13.27 -4.03 -15.32
N LYS A 95 12.80 -2.93 -14.72
CA LYS A 95 12.55 -2.79 -13.28
C LYS A 95 11.25 -2.01 -13.06
N PRO A 96 10.07 -2.63 -13.28
CA PRO A 96 8.78 -1.93 -13.21
C PRO A 96 8.45 -1.33 -11.84
N LEU A 97 9.13 -1.80 -10.79
CA LEU A 97 9.01 -1.34 -9.40
C LEU A 97 10.07 -0.33 -8.98
N SER A 98 10.98 0.10 -9.86
CA SER A 98 12.14 0.92 -9.47
C SER A 98 11.77 2.23 -8.75
N VAL A 99 10.61 2.82 -9.06
CA VAL A 99 10.12 4.03 -8.38
C VAL A 99 9.61 3.72 -6.97
N VAL A 100 8.97 2.56 -6.79
CA VAL A 100 8.51 2.08 -5.48
C VAL A 100 9.70 1.70 -4.61
N ASP A 101 10.70 1.02 -5.19
CA ASP A 101 11.97 0.68 -4.53
C ASP A 101 12.69 1.95 -4.07
N ARG A 102 12.74 2.99 -4.92
CA ARG A 102 13.31 4.29 -4.54
C ARG A 102 12.54 4.96 -3.42
N ALA A 103 11.21 4.90 -3.42
CA ALA A 103 10.42 5.44 -2.32
C ALA A 103 10.72 4.69 -1.00
N ALA A 104 10.91 3.37 -1.04
CA ALA A 104 11.29 2.59 0.14
C ALA A 104 12.71 2.95 0.63
N GLU A 105 13.68 3.09 -0.27
CA GLU A 105 15.04 3.53 0.06
C GLU A 105 15.05 4.91 0.75
N LEU A 106 14.21 5.84 0.27
CA LEU A 106 14.08 7.16 0.89
C LEU A 106 13.53 7.08 2.32
N VAL A 107 12.56 6.20 2.60
CA VAL A 107 12.10 5.95 3.97
C VAL A 107 13.21 5.38 4.84
N THR A 108 14.01 4.44 4.32
CA THR A 108 15.17 3.91 5.05
C THR A 108 16.20 4.99 5.37
N ARG A 109 16.43 5.92 4.43
CA ARG A 109 17.38 7.04 4.62
C ARG A 109 16.83 8.12 5.56
N PHE A 110 15.52 8.35 5.53
CA PHE A 110 14.83 9.40 6.28
C PHE A 110 13.56 8.84 6.92
N GLU A 111 13.69 8.16 8.06
CA GLU A 111 12.61 7.39 8.70
C GLU A 111 11.30 8.18 8.89
N PHE A 112 11.39 9.48 9.23
CA PHE A 112 10.22 10.35 9.40
C PHE A 112 9.36 10.51 8.13
N LEU A 113 9.88 10.16 6.94
CA LEU A 113 9.12 10.20 5.70
C LEU A 113 7.93 9.24 5.71
N GLU A 114 7.97 8.16 6.48
CA GLU A 114 6.87 7.21 6.56
C GLU A 114 5.55 7.88 7.00
N SER A 115 5.63 8.84 7.92
CA SER A 115 4.48 9.59 8.43
C SER A 115 4.32 10.99 7.82
N ALA A 116 5.23 11.43 6.94
CA ALA A 116 5.17 12.73 6.31
C ALA A 116 4.06 12.80 5.24
N PRO A 117 3.00 13.63 5.40
CA PRO A 117 1.81 13.56 4.55
C PRO A 117 2.08 13.74 3.04
N ALA A 118 2.93 14.70 2.67
CA ALA A 118 3.27 14.98 1.27
C ALA A 118 3.97 13.78 0.61
N PHE A 119 4.89 13.14 1.32
CA PHE A 119 5.59 11.97 0.85
C PHE A 119 4.69 10.73 0.84
N ALA A 120 3.89 10.50 1.88
CA ALA A 120 2.95 9.39 1.95
C ALA A 120 1.93 9.43 0.80
N ALA A 121 1.43 10.63 0.44
CA ALA A 121 0.56 10.81 -0.72
C ALA A 121 1.27 10.45 -2.04
N ALA A 122 2.48 10.99 -2.28
CA ALA A 122 3.27 10.68 -3.46
C ALA A 122 3.64 9.18 -3.56
N ARG A 123 4.02 8.57 -2.44
CA ARG A 123 4.31 7.14 -2.32
C ARG A 123 3.07 6.30 -2.68
N GLY A 124 1.90 6.69 -2.18
CA GLY A 124 0.63 6.05 -2.53
C GLY A 124 0.33 6.12 -4.03
N GLU A 125 0.50 7.29 -4.65
CA GLU A 125 0.32 7.49 -6.09
C GLU A 125 1.22 6.55 -6.91
N VAL A 126 2.52 6.48 -6.60
CA VAL A 126 3.46 5.63 -7.35
C VAL A 126 3.22 4.14 -7.13
N ILE A 127 2.79 3.71 -5.93
CA ILE A 127 2.41 2.31 -5.67
C ILE A 127 1.15 1.93 -6.46
N VAL A 128 0.11 2.78 -6.46
CA VAL A 128 -1.12 2.54 -7.23
C VAL A 128 -0.84 2.51 -8.73
N ALA A 129 0.04 3.39 -9.22
CA ALA A 129 0.47 3.38 -10.62
C ALA A 129 1.24 2.10 -10.97
N ALA A 130 2.14 1.63 -10.09
CA ALA A 130 2.85 0.37 -10.26
C ALA A 130 1.87 -0.82 -10.26
N LEU A 131 0.93 -0.86 -9.31
CA LEU A 131 -0.11 -1.89 -9.21
C LEU A 131 -0.91 -1.98 -10.51
N ARG A 132 -1.35 -0.83 -11.05
CA ARG A 132 -2.06 -0.77 -12.33
C ARG A 132 -1.24 -1.33 -13.48
N ARG A 133 0.04 -0.92 -13.61
CA ARG A 133 0.92 -1.45 -14.66
C ARG A 133 1.12 -2.95 -14.54
N CYS A 134 1.43 -3.46 -13.34
CA CYS A 134 1.59 -4.90 -13.11
C CYS A 134 0.29 -5.66 -13.44
N TRP A 135 -0.86 -5.09 -13.08
CA TRP A 135 -2.17 -5.67 -13.33
C TRP A 135 -2.52 -5.72 -14.82
N ASP A 136 -2.36 -4.61 -15.53
CA ASP A 136 -2.65 -4.51 -16.97
C ASP A 136 -1.72 -5.41 -17.80
N ALA A 137 -0.52 -5.70 -17.31
CA ALA A 137 0.43 -6.63 -17.92
C ALA A 137 0.24 -8.11 -17.50
N ASP A 138 -0.69 -8.41 -16.60
CA ASP A 138 -0.84 -9.73 -15.93
C ASP A 138 0.48 -10.29 -15.36
N ASP A 139 1.37 -9.40 -14.87
CA ASP A 139 2.66 -9.80 -14.32
C ASP A 139 2.53 -10.16 -12.83
N GLN A 140 2.32 -11.45 -12.57
CA GLN A 140 2.19 -11.99 -11.22
C GLN A 140 3.46 -11.83 -10.36
N ARG A 141 4.65 -11.72 -10.96
CA ARG A 141 5.89 -11.47 -10.20
C ARG A 141 5.93 -10.01 -9.74
N CYS A 142 5.54 -9.08 -10.61
CA CYS A 142 5.38 -7.67 -10.31
C CYS A 142 4.34 -7.43 -9.20
N LEU A 143 3.18 -8.09 -9.29
CA LEU A 143 2.12 -8.02 -8.28
C LEU A 143 2.57 -8.53 -6.91
N ARG A 144 3.28 -9.67 -6.85
CA ARG A 144 3.84 -10.18 -5.58
C ARG A 144 4.86 -9.23 -4.96
N GLY A 145 5.70 -8.59 -5.80
CA GLY A 145 6.66 -7.59 -5.33
C GLY A 145 5.99 -6.40 -4.65
N LEU A 146 4.77 -6.03 -5.06
CA LEU A 146 4.03 -4.89 -4.49
C LEU A 146 3.34 -5.19 -3.16
N GLU A 147 3.14 -6.46 -2.78
CA GLU A 147 2.33 -6.84 -1.62
C GLU A 147 2.82 -6.20 -0.31
N VAL A 148 4.14 -6.08 -0.12
CA VAL A 148 4.72 -5.43 1.06
C VAL A 148 4.43 -3.92 1.06
N HIS A 149 4.51 -3.27 -0.10
CA HIS A 149 4.33 -1.82 -0.19
C HIS A 149 2.89 -1.39 0.00
N THR A 150 1.91 -2.21 -0.41
CA THR A 150 0.49 -1.88 -0.32
C THR A 150 -0.05 -1.79 1.10
N LYS A 151 0.62 -2.43 2.08
CA LYS A 151 0.18 -2.45 3.49
C LYS A 151 0.22 -1.08 4.19
N THR A 152 0.86 -0.09 3.58
CA THR A 152 1.10 1.24 4.15
C THR A 152 0.41 2.37 3.38
N LEU A 153 -0.46 2.04 2.42
CA LEU A 153 -1.24 3.03 1.68
C LEU A 153 -2.15 3.85 2.61
N SER A 154 -2.26 5.14 2.30
CA SER A 154 -3.27 6.03 2.89
C SER A 154 -4.68 5.64 2.46
N GLY A 155 -5.70 6.21 3.11
CA GLY A 155 -7.10 5.89 2.86
C GLY A 155 -7.49 5.98 1.37
N LYS A 156 -7.21 7.14 0.75
CA LYS A 156 -7.47 7.39 -0.68
C LYS A 156 -6.65 6.46 -1.60
N ALA A 157 -5.37 6.24 -1.32
CA ALA A 157 -4.54 5.39 -2.16
C ALA A 157 -4.96 3.90 -2.08
N ALA A 158 -5.39 3.44 -0.91
CA ALA A 158 -5.95 2.10 -0.73
C ALA A 158 -7.27 1.93 -1.51
N LEU A 159 -8.15 2.93 -1.50
CA LEU A 159 -9.36 2.93 -2.33
C LEU A 159 -9.03 2.90 -3.83
N ASP A 160 -8.04 3.68 -4.27
CA ASP A 160 -7.61 3.68 -5.67
C ASP A 160 -6.97 2.34 -6.08
N ALA A 161 -6.25 1.68 -5.17
CA ALA A 161 -5.76 0.30 -5.37
C ALA A 161 -6.91 -0.71 -5.47
N ALA A 162 -7.94 -0.60 -4.61
CA ALA A 162 -9.14 -1.43 -4.70
C ALA A 162 -9.81 -1.31 -6.09
N LYS A 163 -9.93 -0.08 -6.62
CA LYS A 163 -10.49 0.18 -7.96
C LYS A 163 -9.70 -0.49 -9.08
N VAL A 164 -8.37 -0.61 -8.95
CA VAL A 164 -7.53 -1.34 -9.92
C VAL A 164 -7.89 -2.83 -9.93
N LEU A 165 -7.95 -3.47 -8.75
CA LEU A 165 -8.23 -4.90 -8.65
C LEU A 165 -9.62 -5.32 -9.18
N GLN A 166 -10.61 -4.43 -9.06
CA GLN A 166 -11.97 -4.70 -9.57
C GLN A 166 -12.06 -4.89 -11.08
N ARG A 167 -11.04 -4.52 -11.87
CA ARG A 167 -11.10 -4.53 -13.34
C ARG A 167 -11.02 -5.92 -13.98
N GLY A 168 -10.85 -6.97 -13.18
CA GLY A 168 -10.83 -8.34 -13.67
C GLY A 168 -10.90 -9.39 -12.57
N SER A 169 -11.17 -8.97 -11.33
CA SER A 169 -11.29 -9.86 -10.16
C SER A 169 -12.69 -9.80 -9.57
N PRO A 170 -13.14 -10.88 -8.91
CA PRO A 170 -14.32 -10.83 -8.07
C PRO A 170 -14.23 -9.69 -7.05
N ALA A 171 -15.36 -9.07 -6.73
CA ALA A 171 -15.35 -7.85 -5.94
C ALA A 171 -14.71 -8.03 -4.56
N TRP A 172 -14.92 -9.19 -3.93
CA TRP A 172 -14.35 -9.54 -2.62
C TRP A 172 -12.82 -9.52 -2.55
N SER A 173 -12.11 -9.66 -3.68
CA SER A 173 -10.63 -9.64 -3.71
C SER A 173 -10.03 -8.31 -3.23
N ALA A 174 -10.81 -7.22 -3.27
CA ALA A 174 -10.40 -5.91 -2.82
C ALA A 174 -10.72 -5.63 -1.33
N ALA A 175 -11.24 -6.60 -0.57
CA ALA A 175 -11.71 -6.38 0.81
C ALA A 175 -10.65 -5.76 1.73
N SER A 176 -9.40 -6.23 1.64
CA SER A 176 -8.33 -5.70 2.49
C SER A 176 -7.99 -4.24 2.19
N PHE A 177 -8.01 -3.85 0.91
CA PHE A 177 -7.81 -2.47 0.50
C PHE A 177 -8.96 -1.57 0.96
N ILE A 178 -10.20 -2.06 0.91
CA ILE A 178 -11.37 -1.33 1.40
C ILE A 178 -11.30 -1.16 2.92
N LYS A 179 -10.96 -2.20 3.68
CA LYS A 179 -10.74 -2.10 5.13
C LYS A 179 -9.69 -1.04 5.45
N GLN A 180 -8.55 -1.07 4.76
CA GLN A 180 -7.49 -0.08 4.94
C GLN A 180 -7.96 1.33 4.58
N ALA A 181 -8.72 1.49 3.49
CA ALA A 181 -9.25 2.76 3.04
C ALA A 181 -10.10 3.45 4.11
N VAL A 182 -11.10 2.73 4.63
CA VAL A 182 -12.07 3.29 5.58
C VAL A 182 -11.51 3.40 7.00
N SER A 183 -10.50 2.60 7.36
CA SER A 183 -9.81 2.73 8.65
C SER A 183 -9.05 4.06 8.77
N GLY A 184 -8.50 4.56 7.67
CA GLY A 184 -7.78 5.84 7.64
C GLY A 184 -8.64 7.04 7.25
N THR A 185 -9.84 6.81 6.69
CA THR A 185 -10.73 7.88 6.20
C THR A 185 -12.19 7.42 6.26
N PRO A 186 -12.87 7.57 7.41
CA PRO A 186 -14.24 7.08 7.62
C PRO A 186 -15.26 7.63 6.60
N ASP A 187 -15.07 8.85 6.09
CA ASP A 187 -15.94 9.43 5.06
C ASP A 187 -16.00 8.60 3.76
N LEU A 188 -15.02 7.72 3.52
CA LEU A 188 -15.02 6.82 2.37
C LEU A 188 -16.06 5.70 2.50
N CYS A 189 -16.69 5.49 3.66
CA CYS A 189 -17.76 4.50 3.83
C CYS A 189 -18.94 4.70 2.86
N LYS A 190 -19.14 5.92 2.36
CA LYS A 190 -20.19 6.30 1.39
C LYS A 190 -19.86 5.95 -0.06
N GLU A 191 -18.63 5.57 -0.35
CA GLU A 191 -18.21 5.20 -1.71
C GLU A 191 -18.91 3.91 -2.13
N ALA A 192 -19.57 3.92 -3.29
CA ALA A 192 -20.32 2.76 -3.80
C ALA A 192 -19.47 1.47 -3.87
N LEU A 193 -18.16 1.61 -4.11
CA LEU A 193 -17.25 0.48 -4.14
C LEU A 193 -17.11 -0.19 -2.76
N VAL A 194 -17.16 0.55 -1.66
CA VAL A 194 -17.06 -0.01 -0.29
C VAL A 194 -18.21 -0.97 -0.05
N SER A 195 -19.44 -0.55 -0.33
CA SER A 195 -20.63 -1.40 -0.21
C SER A 195 -20.54 -2.64 -1.09
N LYS A 196 -20.21 -2.47 -2.38
CA LYS A 196 -20.07 -3.58 -3.33
C LYS A 196 -19.07 -4.63 -2.85
N VAL A 197 -17.88 -4.20 -2.40
CA VAL A 197 -16.82 -5.10 -1.97
C VAL A 197 -17.17 -5.77 -0.65
N ALA A 198 -17.70 -5.02 0.33
CA ALA A 198 -18.08 -5.56 1.63
C ALA A 198 -19.16 -6.65 1.48
N LEU A 199 -20.24 -6.37 0.74
CA LEU A 199 -21.30 -7.35 0.50
C LEU A 199 -20.79 -8.59 -0.23
N SER A 200 -19.98 -8.39 -1.28
CA SER A 200 -19.41 -9.52 -2.02
C SER A 200 -18.50 -10.38 -1.13
N ALA A 201 -17.71 -9.77 -0.25
CA ALA A 201 -16.77 -10.47 0.62
C ALA A 201 -17.46 -11.15 1.82
N LEU A 202 -18.57 -10.62 2.32
CA LEU A 202 -19.43 -11.35 3.26
C LEU A 202 -19.98 -12.64 2.64
N GLY A 203 -20.13 -12.72 1.31
CA GLY A 203 -20.52 -13.95 0.62
C GLY A 203 -19.44 -15.02 0.50
N THR A 204 -18.23 -14.82 1.06
CA THR A 204 -17.13 -15.80 1.04
C THR A 204 -17.12 -16.66 2.30
N PRO A 205 -16.50 -17.87 2.28
CA PRO A 205 -16.38 -18.71 3.47
C PRO A 205 -15.80 -17.95 4.68
N GLU A 206 -16.36 -18.20 5.86
CA GLU A 206 -16.11 -17.41 7.08
C GLU A 206 -14.64 -17.38 7.52
N ASP A 207 -13.92 -18.47 7.24
CA ASP A 207 -12.50 -18.68 7.55
C ASP A 207 -11.54 -17.94 6.63
N GLN A 208 -12.05 -17.34 5.54
CA GLN A 208 -11.24 -16.53 4.65
C GLN A 208 -10.99 -15.14 5.20
N THR A 209 -9.79 -14.61 4.93
CA THR A 209 -9.39 -13.26 5.34
C THR A 209 -10.31 -12.18 4.75
N PHE A 210 -10.87 -12.40 3.56
CA PHE A 210 -11.81 -11.46 2.94
C PHE A 210 -13.11 -11.34 3.73
N ALA A 211 -13.66 -12.45 4.23
CA ALA A 211 -14.84 -12.45 5.08
C ALA A 211 -14.57 -11.70 6.40
N ALA A 212 -13.43 -11.96 7.05
CA ALA A 212 -13.02 -11.25 8.26
C ALA A 212 -12.89 -9.72 8.03
N ASP A 213 -12.23 -9.32 6.93
CA ASP A 213 -12.08 -7.91 6.56
C ASP A 213 -13.45 -7.27 6.26
N ALA A 214 -14.35 -8.00 5.60
CA ALA A 214 -15.70 -7.53 5.29
C ALA A 214 -16.58 -7.37 6.52
N ARG A 215 -16.52 -8.30 7.48
CA ARG A 215 -17.25 -8.19 8.76
C ARG A 215 -16.82 -6.93 9.52
N ARG A 216 -15.52 -6.68 9.59
CA ARG A 216 -14.99 -5.45 10.21
C ARG A 216 -15.46 -4.18 9.50
N VAL A 217 -15.40 -4.15 8.18
CA VAL A 217 -15.92 -3.00 7.40
C VAL A 217 -17.42 -2.80 7.63
N ALA A 218 -18.21 -3.87 7.51
CA ALA A 218 -19.66 -3.83 7.57
C ALA A 218 -20.22 -3.49 8.95
N PHE A 219 -19.65 -4.04 10.02
CA PHE A 219 -20.28 -4.01 11.35
C PHE A 219 -19.53 -3.17 12.39
N GLU A 220 -18.27 -2.80 12.13
CA GLU A 220 -17.47 -1.98 13.03
C GLU A 220 -17.16 -0.59 12.45
N LEU A 221 -16.71 -0.53 11.19
CA LEU A 221 -16.17 0.72 10.61
C LEU A 221 -17.22 1.56 9.85
N CYS A 222 -18.09 0.92 9.07
CA CYS A 222 -19.01 1.60 8.15
C CYS A 222 -20.48 1.22 8.38
N TRP A 223 -20.86 0.87 9.61
CA TRP A 223 -22.19 0.35 9.92
C TRP A 223 -23.33 1.26 9.45
N ASP A 224 -23.26 2.55 9.76
CA ASP A 224 -24.36 3.48 9.49
C ASP A 224 -24.61 3.64 7.98
N ASP A 225 -23.55 3.73 7.19
CA ASP A 225 -23.64 3.85 5.73
C ASP A 225 -24.02 2.51 5.06
N LEU A 226 -23.56 1.37 5.60
CA LEU A 226 -23.77 0.06 4.98
C LEU A 226 -25.04 -0.66 5.42
N LYS A 227 -25.65 -0.28 6.55
CA LYS A 227 -26.85 -0.93 7.09
C LYS A 227 -27.96 -1.14 6.05
N PRO A 228 -28.36 -0.15 5.21
CA PRO A 228 -29.40 -0.37 4.21
C PRO A 228 -29.03 -1.47 3.20
N ALA A 229 -27.79 -1.45 2.71
CA ALA A 229 -27.29 -2.40 1.73
C ALA A 229 -27.14 -3.81 2.34
N LEU A 230 -26.69 -3.90 3.60
CA LEU A 230 -26.61 -5.16 4.35
C LEU A 230 -27.99 -5.81 4.53
N LYS A 231 -29.01 -5.01 4.90
CA LYS A 231 -30.39 -5.49 5.03
C LYS A 231 -30.96 -5.99 3.70
N ALA A 232 -30.71 -5.27 2.61
CA ALA A 232 -31.14 -5.69 1.29
C ALA A 232 -30.43 -6.99 0.86
N GLY A 233 -29.13 -7.11 1.16
CA GLY A 233 -28.32 -8.29 0.84
C GLY A 233 -28.72 -9.57 1.58
N MET A 234 -29.53 -9.50 2.65
CA MET A 234 -30.06 -10.68 3.34
C MET A 234 -31.05 -11.48 2.50
N VAL A 235 -31.78 -10.83 1.57
CA VAL A 235 -32.82 -11.48 0.78
C VAL A 235 -32.17 -12.33 -0.31
N GLY A 236 -32.36 -13.66 -0.24
CA GLY A 236 -31.72 -14.59 -1.16
C GLY A 236 -30.20 -14.71 -0.97
N ALA A 237 -29.71 -14.33 0.22
CA ALA A 237 -28.30 -14.45 0.58
C ALA A 237 -27.80 -15.90 0.49
N SER A 238 -26.52 -16.06 0.17
CA SER A 238 -25.85 -17.36 0.32
C SER A 238 -25.71 -17.73 1.79
N ASN A 239 -25.60 -19.03 2.09
CA ASN A 239 -25.33 -19.49 3.47
C ASN A 239 -24.08 -18.79 4.04
N ALA A 240 -23.00 -18.68 3.25
CA ALA A 240 -21.79 -17.97 3.67
C ALA A 240 -22.07 -16.52 4.08
N TYR A 241 -22.90 -15.79 3.34
CA TYR A 241 -23.30 -14.43 3.71
C TYR A 241 -24.08 -14.43 5.03
N LEU A 242 -25.03 -15.34 5.21
CA LEU A 242 -25.79 -15.47 6.45
C LEU A 242 -24.86 -15.75 7.64
N LYS A 243 -23.91 -16.70 7.53
CA LYS A 243 -22.91 -17.00 8.58
C LYS A 243 -22.15 -15.76 9.00
N ASN A 244 -21.76 -14.94 8.02
CA ASN A 244 -20.94 -13.76 8.26
C ASN A 244 -21.72 -12.54 8.77
N ALA A 245 -23.04 -12.48 8.57
CA ALA A 245 -23.84 -11.28 8.84
C ALA A 245 -24.88 -11.45 9.96
N CYS A 246 -25.48 -12.64 10.11
CA CYS A 246 -26.66 -12.85 10.97
C CYS A 246 -26.42 -12.42 12.41
N LYS A 247 -25.34 -12.91 13.04
CA LYS A 247 -25.01 -12.56 14.44
C LYS A 247 -24.94 -11.06 14.66
N SER A 248 -24.13 -10.34 13.88
CA SER A 248 -23.96 -8.89 14.03
C SER A 248 -25.23 -8.10 13.69
N MET A 249 -26.02 -8.53 12.70
CA MET A 249 -27.29 -7.89 12.36
C MET A 249 -28.35 -8.06 13.47
N ARG A 250 -28.36 -9.22 14.15
CA ARG A 250 -29.22 -9.50 15.32
C ARG A 250 -28.83 -8.68 16.53
N GLU A 251 -27.53 -8.68 16.87
CA GLU A 251 -26.98 -7.87 17.98
C GLU A 251 -27.31 -6.38 17.80
N LYS A 252 -27.29 -5.88 16.55
CA LYS A 252 -27.64 -4.50 16.20
C LYS A 252 -29.14 -4.26 15.97
N LYS A 253 -30.00 -5.27 16.18
CA LYS A 253 -31.47 -5.21 15.99
C LYS A 253 -31.87 -4.64 14.62
N ALA A 254 -31.14 -5.04 13.58
CA ALA A 254 -31.29 -4.47 12.23
C ALA A 254 -32.21 -5.29 11.32
N LEU A 255 -32.51 -6.53 11.68
CA LEU A 255 -33.30 -7.47 10.90
C LEU A 255 -34.81 -7.19 11.03
N SER A 256 -35.58 -7.50 9.98
CA SER A 256 -37.03 -7.70 10.10
C SER A 256 -37.32 -9.05 10.77
N GLU A 257 -38.57 -9.29 11.16
CA GLU A 257 -38.99 -10.57 11.76
C GLU A 257 -38.62 -11.78 10.91
N LEU A 258 -39.01 -11.77 9.62
CA LEU A 258 -38.65 -12.84 8.67
C LEU A 258 -37.13 -13.02 8.51
N GLN A 259 -36.35 -11.94 8.56
CA GLN A 259 -34.89 -12.03 8.43
C GLN A 259 -34.24 -12.57 9.71
N ASP A 260 -34.78 -12.26 10.89
CA ASP A 260 -34.32 -12.81 12.16
C ASP A 260 -34.65 -14.31 12.26
N GLU A 261 -35.80 -14.74 11.76
CA GLU A 261 -36.18 -16.16 11.66
C GLU A 261 -35.19 -16.95 10.79
N ILE A 262 -34.91 -16.48 9.56
CA ILE A 262 -33.89 -17.08 8.67
C ILE A 262 -32.54 -17.20 9.40
N CYS A 263 -32.15 -16.17 10.15
CA CYS A 263 -30.90 -16.19 10.91
C CYS A 263 -30.90 -17.10 12.15
N ARG A 264 -32.04 -17.64 12.58
CA ARG A 264 -32.13 -18.62 13.67
C ARG A 264 -32.17 -20.06 13.14
N GLU A 265 -32.82 -20.29 12.00
CA GLU A 265 -33.00 -21.63 11.42
C GLU A 265 -31.70 -22.24 10.90
N GLU A 266 -30.76 -21.41 10.45
CA GLU A 266 -29.48 -21.89 9.90
C GLU A 266 -28.47 -22.39 10.97
N ASP A 267 -28.86 -22.47 12.25
CA ASP A 267 -27.99 -22.85 13.40
C ASP A 267 -26.63 -22.11 13.36
N LEU A 268 -26.67 -20.81 13.03
CA LEU A 268 -25.53 -19.89 12.95
C LEU A 268 -25.26 -19.15 14.25
#